data_AF-A0A7J6KW63-F1
#
_entry.id   AF-A0A7J6KW63-F1
#
_cell.length_a   1.000
_cell.length_b   1.000
_cell.length_c   1.000
_cell.angle_alpha   90.00
_cell.angle_beta   90.00
_cell.angle_gamma   90.00
#
_symmetry.space_group_name_H-M   'P 1'
#
loop_
_entity.id
_entity.type
_entity.pdbx_description
1 polymer ?
#
loop_
_entity_poly.entity_id
_entity_poly.type
_entity_poly.pdbx_seq_one_letter_code
_entity_poly.pdbx_strand_id
1 'polypeptide(L)'
;MSSEQQQTSSSKLTVTKVDECFMTAACMSANAGVILRHGGPFGASVVRDGMPISCAHNTVLYSKDPTCHAEVNAIRHAVRHLGRSELSDCVLYTTCEPCPMCWGAIMASGLKVMYVGADRYCAARFGFDDKAFYDEFAGPESGTMMPVNPTKTEEDEKWMAKLTSHSHVLVVSAVGELVGDSLSRGSDRGDALDTPMVRAIRMAAITLGTHELTGCKVYASTQPDVFSHCACLWARISKLFYSERAADESEACYQRQQLALKAEDRDLTTAWGCAVDECENVFKQWKSLSGQIY
;
A
#
# COMPACT_ATOMS: atom_id res chain seq x y z
N MET A 1 -14.55 -46.39 -15.28
CA MET A 1 -13.19 -45.86 -15.13
C MET A 1 -13.34 -44.43 -14.68
N SER A 2 -13.43 -44.26 -13.36
CA SER A 2 -13.71 -42.97 -12.72
C SER A 2 -12.39 -42.24 -12.55
N SER A 3 -12.26 -41.08 -13.19
CA SER A 3 -11.13 -40.17 -13.02
C SER A 3 -11.17 -39.53 -11.64
N GLU A 4 -10.15 -39.84 -10.83
CA GLU A 4 -9.87 -39.25 -9.54
C GLU A 4 -9.67 -37.73 -9.68
N GLN A 5 -10.55 -36.96 -9.04
CA GLN A 5 -10.27 -35.57 -8.72
C GLN A 5 -9.33 -35.55 -7.51
N GLN A 6 -8.06 -35.24 -7.75
CA GLN A 6 -7.11 -34.89 -6.70
C GLN A 6 -7.57 -33.59 -6.03
N GLN A 7 -8.15 -33.74 -4.83
CA GLN A 7 -8.33 -32.67 -3.86
C GLN A 7 -6.95 -32.24 -3.34
N THR A 8 -6.45 -31.10 -3.78
CA THR A 8 -5.29 -30.45 -3.19
C THR A 8 -5.71 -29.80 -1.87
N SER A 9 -5.44 -30.46 -0.74
CA SER A 9 -5.65 -29.84 0.58
C SER A 9 -4.58 -28.77 0.81
N SER A 10 -4.96 -27.50 0.76
CA SER A 10 -4.14 -26.40 1.27
C SER A 10 -3.92 -26.59 2.77
N SER A 11 -2.70 -26.96 3.17
CA SER A 11 -2.32 -27.03 4.57
C SER A 11 -2.25 -25.61 5.13
N LYS A 12 -3.15 -25.26 6.05
CA LYS A 12 -3.12 -23.96 6.74
C LYS A 12 -1.78 -23.77 7.45
N LEU A 13 -1.10 -22.65 7.20
CA LEU A 13 0.08 -22.24 7.95
C LEU A 13 -0.27 -22.15 9.45
N THR A 14 0.58 -22.70 10.30
CA THR A 14 0.43 -22.65 11.75
C THR A 14 1.48 -21.71 12.33
N VAL A 15 1.06 -20.75 13.15
CA VAL A 15 1.97 -19.81 13.83
C VAL A 15 2.83 -20.57 14.83
N THR A 16 4.15 -20.40 14.74
CA THR A 16 5.14 -20.93 15.68
C THR A 16 5.67 -19.84 16.60
N LYS A 17 6.43 -20.24 17.63
CA LYS A 17 7.11 -19.27 18.51
C LYS A 17 8.16 -18.44 17.78
N VAL A 18 8.76 -18.97 16.73
CA VAL A 18 9.74 -18.24 15.90
C VAL A 18 9.03 -17.16 15.09
N ASP A 19 7.85 -17.45 14.54
CA ASP A 19 7.02 -16.49 13.83
C ASP A 19 6.61 -15.32 14.73
N GLU A 20 6.25 -15.62 15.99
CA GLU A 20 5.96 -14.59 16.99
C GLU A 20 7.17 -13.68 17.24
N CYS A 21 8.40 -14.20 17.29
CA CYS A 21 9.60 -13.36 17.45
C CYS A 21 9.81 -12.38 16.29
N PHE A 22 9.52 -12.79 15.05
CA PHE A 22 9.57 -11.89 13.90
C PHE A 22 8.46 -10.84 13.95
N MET A 23 7.26 -11.24 14.37
CA MET A 23 6.19 -10.28 14.64
C MET A 23 6.55 -9.29 15.75
N THR A 24 7.19 -9.75 16.84
CA THR A 24 7.67 -8.88 17.91
C THR A 24 8.66 -7.84 17.37
N ALA A 25 9.56 -8.21 16.45
CA ALA A 25 10.48 -7.27 15.81
C ALA A 25 9.74 -6.20 14.98
N ALA A 26 8.65 -6.57 14.30
CA ALA A 26 7.76 -5.63 13.64
C ALA A 26 7.07 -4.69 14.65
N CYS A 27 6.53 -5.23 15.76
CA CYS A 27 5.94 -4.44 16.86
C CYS A 27 6.94 -3.45 17.49
N MET A 28 8.19 -3.86 17.69
CA MET A 28 9.24 -2.98 18.22
C MET A 28 9.51 -1.81 17.28
N SER A 29 9.54 -2.05 15.97
CA SER A 29 9.68 -1.00 14.96
C SER A 29 8.48 -0.05 14.99
N ALA A 30 7.26 -0.59 15.06
CA ALA A 30 6.03 0.19 15.17
C ALA A 30 6.05 1.12 16.39
N ASN A 31 6.42 0.60 17.56
CA ASN A 31 6.57 1.38 18.80
C ASN A 31 7.62 2.48 18.67
N ALA A 32 8.76 2.19 18.04
CA ALA A 32 9.77 3.21 17.75
C ALA A 32 9.20 4.32 16.86
N GLY A 33 8.45 3.96 15.81
CA GLY A 33 7.75 4.91 14.94
C GLY A 33 6.78 5.83 15.67
N VAL A 34 5.98 5.26 16.57
CA VAL A 34 5.03 6.00 17.41
C VAL A 34 5.77 6.96 18.35
N ILE A 35 6.80 6.48 19.06
CA ILE A 35 7.59 7.30 20.00
C ILE A 35 8.28 8.47 19.28
N LEU A 36 8.85 8.19 18.11
CA LEU A 36 9.53 9.18 17.27
C LEU A 36 8.56 10.07 16.46
N ARG A 37 7.25 9.80 16.52
CA ARG A 37 6.21 10.51 15.77
C ARG A 37 6.41 10.45 14.24
N HIS A 38 6.91 9.33 13.75
CA HIS A 38 7.11 9.15 12.31
C HIS A 38 5.82 8.88 11.54
N GLY A 39 4.82 8.31 12.21
CA GLY A 39 3.56 7.90 11.61
C GLY A 39 2.69 7.04 12.53
N GLY A 40 1.72 6.34 11.95
CA GLY A 40 0.79 5.49 12.68
C GLY A 40 1.43 4.26 13.35
N PRO A 41 0.70 3.55 14.23
CA PRO A 41 1.15 2.41 15.03
C PRO A 41 1.27 1.10 14.22
N PHE A 42 1.97 1.15 13.10
CA PHE A 42 2.11 0.01 12.20
C PHE A 42 3.58 -0.34 11.99
N GLY A 43 3.87 -1.64 12.01
CA GLY A 43 5.18 -2.22 11.79
C GLY A 43 5.12 -3.42 10.87
N ALA A 44 6.22 -3.68 10.17
CA ALA A 44 6.37 -4.87 9.35
C ALA A 44 7.83 -5.33 9.34
N SER A 45 8.05 -6.62 9.18
CA SER A 45 9.36 -7.21 8.94
C SER A 45 9.33 -8.20 7.79
N VAL A 46 10.39 -8.20 6.98
CA VAL A 46 10.59 -9.19 5.91
C VAL A 46 11.72 -10.13 6.36
N VAL A 47 11.44 -11.43 6.29
CA VAL A 47 12.33 -12.51 6.71
C VAL A 47 12.67 -13.38 5.52
N ARG A 48 13.92 -13.81 5.42
CA ARG A 48 14.42 -14.75 4.42
C ARG A 48 15.32 -15.75 5.11
N ASP A 49 15.13 -17.04 4.85
CA ASP A 49 15.94 -18.13 5.43
C ASP A 49 16.05 -18.05 6.98
N GLY A 50 14.95 -17.69 7.64
CA GLY A 50 14.90 -17.55 9.10
C GLY A 50 15.63 -16.32 9.66
N MET A 51 16.03 -15.37 8.82
CA MET A 51 16.71 -14.15 9.21
C MET A 51 15.90 -12.89 8.81
N PRO A 52 15.66 -11.94 9.73
CA PRO A 52 15.08 -10.66 9.36
C PRO A 52 16.05 -9.87 8.48
N ILE A 53 15.64 -9.59 7.25
CA ILE A 53 16.41 -8.74 6.31
C ILE A 53 15.94 -7.30 6.32
N SER A 54 14.76 -7.05 6.88
CA SER A 54 14.17 -5.72 7.03
C SER A 54 13.19 -5.70 8.19
N CYS A 55 13.23 -4.65 9.01
CA CYS A 55 12.19 -4.27 9.96
C CYS A 55 11.91 -2.78 9.76
N ALA A 56 10.65 -2.42 9.61
CA ALA A 56 10.25 -1.05 9.32
C ALA A 56 8.91 -0.71 9.98
N HIS A 57 8.61 0.58 10.01
CA HIS A 57 7.36 1.13 10.54
C HIS A 57 6.80 2.20 9.61
N ASN A 58 5.57 2.62 9.89
CA ASN A 58 4.95 3.71 9.15
C ASN A 58 5.75 5.03 9.34
N THR A 59 6.09 5.68 8.23
CA THR A 59 6.82 6.96 8.23
C THR A 59 6.12 8.05 7.43
N VAL A 60 4.79 7.96 7.24
CA VAL A 60 4.01 8.90 6.41
C VAL A 60 4.24 10.35 6.83
N LEU A 61 4.17 10.65 8.14
CA LEU A 61 4.37 12.02 8.62
C LEU A 61 5.82 12.48 8.46
N TYR A 62 6.77 11.63 8.83
CA TYR A 62 8.20 11.97 8.81
C TYR A 62 8.70 12.20 7.38
N SER A 63 8.34 11.29 6.46
CA SER A 63 8.76 11.34 5.06
C SER A 63 7.91 12.29 4.21
N LYS A 64 6.76 12.75 4.74
CA LYS A 64 5.72 13.47 3.97
C LYS A 64 5.35 12.71 2.70
N ASP A 65 5.21 11.40 2.81
CA ASP A 65 4.95 10.50 1.69
C ASP A 65 3.79 9.57 2.09
N PRO A 66 2.61 9.73 1.47
CA PRO A 66 1.43 8.94 1.82
C PRO A 66 1.60 7.44 1.52
N THR A 67 2.64 7.05 0.76
CA THR A 67 2.92 5.64 0.45
C THR A 67 3.80 4.95 1.49
N CYS A 68 4.40 5.69 2.43
CA CYS A 68 5.37 5.18 3.41
C CYS A 68 4.73 4.42 4.58
N HIS A 69 3.89 3.44 4.26
CA HIS A 69 3.33 2.47 5.18
C HIS A 69 4.39 1.46 5.64
N ALA A 70 4.11 0.75 6.73
CA ALA A 70 5.08 -0.16 7.33
C ALA A 70 5.50 -1.29 6.37
N GLU A 71 4.53 -1.92 5.70
CA GLU A 71 4.75 -3.00 4.74
C GLU A 71 5.50 -2.48 3.50
N VAL A 72 5.11 -1.32 2.98
CA VAL A 72 5.77 -0.67 1.85
C VAL A 72 7.23 -0.35 2.17
N ASN A 73 7.48 0.23 3.35
CA ASN A 73 8.83 0.51 3.82
C ASN A 73 9.64 -0.79 4.00
N ALA A 74 9.04 -1.83 4.59
CA ALA A 74 9.70 -3.10 4.81
C ALA A 74 10.10 -3.78 3.49
N ILE A 75 9.19 -3.78 2.50
CA ILE A 75 9.43 -4.27 1.13
C ILE A 75 10.52 -3.45 0.45
N ARG A 76 10.44 -2.12 0.46
CA ARG A 76 11.46 -1.22 -0.12
C ARG A 76 12.85 -1.50 0.46
N HIS A 77 12.94 -1.66 1.78
CA HIS A 77 14.19 -1.98 2.47
C HIS A 77 14.72 -3.37 2.09
N ALA A 78 13.85 -4.38 2.01
CA ALA A 78 14.22 -5.73 1.58
C ALA A 78 14.73 -5.77 0.13
N VAL A 79 14.03 -5.07 -0.78
CA VAL A 79 14.42 -4.94 -2.19
C VAL A 79 15.79 -4.29 -2.33
N ARG A 80 16.05 -3.20 -1.60
CA ARG A 80 17.38 -2.56 -1.57
C ARG A 80 18.45 -3.46 -0.98
N HIS A 81 18.14 -4.19 0.09
CA HIS A 81 19.07 -5.12 0.73
C HIS A 81 19.47 -6.27 -0.19
N LEU A 82 18.52 -6.84 -0.93
CA LEU A 82 18.73 -7.97 -1.83
C LEU A 82 19.19 -7.57 -3.24
N GLY A 83 19.04 -6.30 -3.62
CA GLY A 83 19.36 -5.80 -4.96
C GLY A 83 18.41 -6.32 -6.06
N ARG A 84 17.20 -6.76 -5.69
CA ARG A 84 16.17 -7.27 -6.62
C ARG A 84 14.77 -6.95 -6.12
N SER A 85 13.81 -6.83 -7.04
CA SER A 85 12.40 -6.51 -6.74
C SER A 85 11.57 -7.71 -6.28
N GLU A 86 11.95 -8.91 -6.70
CA GLU A 86 11.21 -10.16 -6.44
C GLU A 86 11.57 -10.76 -5.07
N LEU A 87 10.56 -11.04 -4.25
CA LEU A 87 10.64 -11.46 -2.85
C LEU A 87 9.85 -12.76 -2.57
N SER A 88 9.53 -13.58 -3.58
CA SER A 88 8.80 -14.85 -3.43
C SER A 88 9.42 -15.88 -2.49
N ASP A 89 10.72 -15.80 -2.21
CA ASP A 89 11.43 -16.62 -1.21
C ASP A 89 11.51 -15.96 0.18
N CYS A 90 10.81 -14.84 0.37
CA CYS A 90 10.71 -14.12 1.63
C CYS A 90 9.33 -14.28 2.26
N VAL A 91 9.25 -14.01 3.56
CA VAL A 91 8.02 -14.03 4.36
C VAL A 91 7.81 -12.64 4.96
N LEU A 92 6.60 -12.12 4.85
CA LEU A 92 6.21 -10.86 5.48
C LEU A 92 5.53 -11.12 6.82
N TYR A 93 5.88 -10.34 7.83
CA TYR A 93 5.15 -10.23 9.10
C TYR A 93 4.68 -8.80 9.23
N THR A 94 3.38 -8.60 9.43
CA THR A 94 2.79 -7.27 9.58
C THR A 94 1.94 -7.20 10.84
N THR A 95 2.10 -6.14 11.61
CA THR A 95 1.42 -5.99 12.91
C THR A 95 -0.09 -5.84 12.77
N CYS A 96 -0.57 -5.46 11.59
CA CYS A 96 -1.99 -5.32 11.29
C CYS A 96 -2.25 -5.82 9.86
N GLU A 97 -3.48 -6.25 9.59
CA GLU A 97 -3.94 -6.57 8.24
C GLU A 97 -3.55 -5.44 7.26
N PRO A 98 -2.84 -5.75 6.16
CA PRO A 98 -2.44 -4.73 5.20
C PRO A 98 -3.65 -4.01 4.60
N CYS A 99 -3.57 -2.69 4.45
CA CYS A 99 -4.55 -1.95 3.65
C CYS A 99 -4.47 -2.34 2.16
N PRO A 100 -5.46 -1.98 1.32
CA PRO A 100 -5.45 -2.33 -0.11
C PRO A 100 -4.18 -1.85 -0.85
N MET A 101 -3.61 -0.71 -0.47
CA MET A 101 -2.32 -0.22 -0.99
C MET A 101 -1.21 -1.23 -0.69
N CYS A 102 -0.98 -1.53 0.60
CA CYS A 102 0.07 -2.45 1.02
C CYS A 102 -0.13 -3.84 0.43
N TRP A 103 -1.37 -4.29 0.28
CA TRP A 103 -1.68 -5.53 -0.42
C TRP A 103 -1.23 -5.51 -1.89
N GLY A 104 -1.48 -4.41 -2.62
CA GLY A 104 -0.97 -4.24 -3.99
C GLY A 104 0.56 -4.27 -4.05
N ALA A 105 1.24 -3.66 -3.06
CA ALA A 105 2.71 -3.71 -2.95
C ALA A 105 3.24 -5.13 -2.68
N ILE A 106 2.56 -5.89 -1.82
CA ILE A 106 2.88 -7.29 -1.52
C ILE A 106 2.82 -8.12 -2.82
N MET A 107 1.73 -8.01 -3.58
CA MET A 107 1.58 -8.70 -4.86
C MET A 107 2.65 -8.31 -5.86
N ALA A 108 2.90 -7.00 -6.03
CA ALA A 108 3.92 -6.49 -6.95
C ALA A 108 5.34 -6.95 -6.60
N SER A 109 5.60 -7.26 -5.32
CA SER A 109 6.89 -7.80 -4.86
C SER A 109 7.02 -9.32 -4.98
N GLY A 110 5.94 -10.03 -5.36
CA GLY A 110 5.94 -11.48 -5.52
C GLY A 110 5.93 -12.28 -4.21
N LEU A 111 5.79 -11.63 -3.05
CA LEU A 111 5.63 -12.30 -1.75
C LEU A 111 4.47 -13.31 -1.79
N LYS A 112 4.73 -14.53 -1.30
CA LYS A 112 3.74 -15.63 -1.30
C LYS A 112 3.23 -16.02 0.08
N VAL A 113 3.89 -15.55 1.14
CA VAL A 113 3.55 -15.89 2.52
C VAL A 113 3.56 -14.65 3.41
N MET A 114 2.50 -14.50 4.20
CA MET A 114 2.33 -13.42 5.15
C MET A 114 1.78 -13.91 6.50
N TYR A 115 2.31 -13.37 7.58
CA TYR A 115 1.77 -13.48 8.93
C TYR A 115 1.17 -12.13 9.35
N VAL A 116 -0.03 -12.17 9.91
CA VAL A 116 -0.79 -10.98 10.33
C VAL A 116 -1.07 -11.07 11.82
N GLY A 117 -0.78 -9.97 12.52
CA GLY A 117 -1.10 -9.81 13.94
C GLY A 117 -2.56 -9.43 14.18
N ALA A 118 -2.84 -8.13 14.19
CA ALA A 118 -4.19 -7.59 14.34
C ALA A 118 -4.95 -7.54 12.99
N ASP A 119 -6.28 -7.49 13.02
CA ASP A 119 -7.10 -7.34 11.81
C ASP A 119 -7.47 -5.86 11.52
N ARG A 120 -8.02 -5.58 10.34
CA ARG A 120 -8.44 -4.20 9.98
C ARG A 120 -9.52 -3.64 10.92
N TYR A 121 -10.31 -4.50 11.58
CA TYR A 121 -11.33 -4.07 12.53
C TYR A 121 -10.68 -3.56 13.81
N CYS A 122 -9.55 -4.14 14.22
CA CYS A 122 -8.72 -3.60 15.28
C CYS A 122 -8.26 -2.19 14.95
N ALA A 123 -7.64 -1.97 13.79
CA ALA A 123 -7.21 -0.64 13.36
C ALA A 123 -8.37 0.37 13.35
N ALA A 124 -9.54 -0.01 12.83
CA ALA A 124 -10.73 0.83 12.81
C ALA A 124 -11.21 1.26 14.22
N ARG A 125 -11.10 0.40 15.25
CA ARG A 125 -11.43 0.76 16.65
C ARG A 125 -10.52 1.88 17.21
N PHE A 126 -9.36 2.09 16.60
CA PHE A 126 -8.41 3.14 16.95
C PHE A 126 -8.45 4.34 15.99
N GLY A 127 -9.38 4.35 15.02
CA GLY A 127 -9.64 5.51 14.15
C GLY A 127 -8.89 5.51 12.82
N PHE A 128 -8.36 4.37 12.36
CA PHE A 128 -7.69 4.27 11.06
C PHE A 128 -8.65 3.88 9.93
N ASP A 129 -8.37 4.38 8.72
CA ASP A 129 -9.23 4.29 7.53
C ASP A 129 -9.10 2.97 6.75
N ASP A 130 -8.27 2.01 7.19
CA ASP A 130 -7.98 0.76 6.45
C ASP A 130 -9.25 0.03 5.99
N LYS A 131 -10.22 -0.11 6.89
CA LYS A 131 -11.51 -0.74 6.58
C LYS A 131 -12.29 0.07 5.54
N ALA A 132 -12.33 1.38 5.68
CA ALA A 132 -13.08 2.25 4.79
C ALA A 132 -12.52 2.18 3.36
N PHE A 133 -11.20 2.09 3.20
CA PHE A 133 -10.58 1.85 1.89
C PHE A 133 -10.90 0.47 1.32
N TYR A 134 -11.01 -0.58 2.14
CA TYR A 134 -11.52 -1.86 1.62
C TYR A 134 -12.96 -1.75 1.11
N ASP A 135 -13.82 -1.01 1.81
CA ASP A 135 -15.21 -0.79 1.41
C ASP A 135 -15.30 0.01 0.09
N GLU A 136 -14.38 0.95 -0.16
CA GLU A 136 -14.29 1.71 -1.44
C GLU A 136 -14.01 0.79 -2.66
N PHE A 137 -13.37 -0.36 -2.47
CA PHE A 137 -13.09 -1.31 -3.57
C PHE A 137 -14.16 -2.39 -3.74
N ALA A 138 -14.93 -2.71 -2.70
CA ALA A 138 -15.80 -3.90 -2.68
C ALA A 138 -17.25 -3.64 -2.26
N GLY A 139 -17.58 -2.42 -1.84
CA GLY A 139 -18.88 -2.06 -1.25
C GLY A 139 -19.85 -1.36 -2.21
N PRO A 140 -21.12 -1.19 -1.80
CA PRO A 140 -22.14 -0.45 -2.56
C PRO A 140 -21.81 1.04 -2.73
N GLU A 141 -20.91 1.58 -1.91
CA GLU A 141 -20.37 2.95 -2.00
C GLU A 141 -19.04 2.99 -2.79
N SER A 142 -18.69 1.95 -3.55
CA SER A 142 -17.47 1.93 -4.35
C SER A 142 -17.42 3.10 -5.35
N GLY A 143 -16.28 3.79 -5.41
CA GLY A 143 -16.07 4.95 -6.28
C GLY A 143 -16.58 6.28 -5.70
N THR A 144 -16.97 6.32 -4.42
CA THR A 144 -17.51 7.53 -3.79
C THR A 144 -16.46 8.37 -3.09
N MET A 145 -15.38 7.78 -2.58
CA MET A 145 -14.33 8.53 -1.87
C MET A 145 -13.49 9.40 -2.79
N MET A 146 -13.16 8.90 -3.98
CA MET A 146 -12.41 9.65 -4.98
C MET A 146 -13.05 9.41 -6.37
N PRO A 147 -13.74 10.41 -6.94
CA PRO A 147 -14.28 10.30 -8.28
C PRO A 147 -13.19 9.92 -9.30
N VAL A 148 -13.38 8.77 -9.94
CA VAL A 148 -12.53 8.26 -11.01
C VAL A 148 -13.20 8.54 -12.35
N ASN A 149 -12.48 9.21 -13.25
CA ASN A 149 -12.99 9.68 -14.55
C ASN A 149 -14.36 10.39 -14.48
N PRO A 150 -14.57 11.37 -13.56
CA PRO A 150 -15.77 12.20 -13.63
C PRO A 150 -15.80 12.99 -14.94
N THR A 151 -16.94 13.62 -15.25
CA THR A 151 -17.06 14.52 -16.42
C THR A 151 -15.94 15.56 -16.41
N LYS A 152 -15.14 15.57 -17.48
CA LYS A 152 -14.00 16.47 -17.65
C LYS A 152 -14.48 17.88 -17.96
N THR A 153 -13.83 18.87 -17.36
CA THR A 153 -13.93 20.27 -17.77
C THR A 153 -12.97 20.55 -18.93
N GLU A 154 -13.10 21.71 -19.59
CA GLU A 154 -12.14 22.15 -20.61
C GLU A 154 -10.70 22.22 -20.07
N GLU A 155 -10.52 22.53 -18.79
CA GLU A 155 -9.20 22.54 -18.15
C GLU A 155 -8.65 21.12 -17.95
N ASP A 156 -9.50 20.18 -17.53
CA ASP A 156 -9.11 18.78 -17.38
C ASP A 156 -8.67 18.18 -18.73
N GLU A 157 -9.37 18.51 -19.82
CA GLU A 157 -8.98 18.11 -21.18
C GLU A 157 -7.61 18.67 -21.58
N LYS A 158 -7.31 19.93 -21.23
CA LYS A 158 -5.99 20.54 -21.46
C LYS A 158 -4.88 19.82 -20.71
N TRP A 159 -5.13 19.34 -19.49
CA TRP A 159 -4.15 18.56 -18.73
C TRP A 159 -3.97 17.16 -19.29
N MET A 160 -5.05 16.47 -19.66
CA MET A 160 -4.98 15.16 -20.33
C MET A 160 -4.18 15.22 -21.64
N ALA A 161 -4.32 16.30 -22.41
CA ALA A 161 -3.58 16.50 -23.66
C ALA A 161 -2.06 16.71 -23.46
N LYS A 162 -1.59 17.04 -22.25
CA LYS A 162 -0.16 17.19 -21.93
C LYS A 162 0.54 15.86 -21.65
N LEU A 163 -0.18 14.75 -21.57
CA LEU A 163 0.40 13.44 -21.33
C LEU A 163 1.10 12.93 -22.60
N THR A 164 2.43 12.90 -22.56
CA THR A 164 3.30 12.63 -23.73
C THR A 164 3.77 11.19 -23.90
N SER A 165 3.54 10.30 -22.93
CA SER A 165 4.01 8.91 -22.99
C SER A 165 2.98 7.93 -22.42
N HIS A 166 3.20 6.64 -22.65
CA HIS A 166 2.29 5.58 -22.20
C HIS A 166 2.19 5.45 -20.67
N SER A 167 3.15 5.99 -19.93
CA SER A 167 3.19 5.89 -18.47
C SER A 167 3.42 7.26 -17.81
N HIS A 168 2.90 8.31 -18.44
CA HIS A 168 3.01 9.68 -17.93
C HIS A 168 1.88 9.95 -16.93
N VAL A 169 2.22 10.48 -15.77
CA VAL A 169 1.28 10.96 -14.75
C VAL A 169 1.64 12.38 -14.33
N LEU A 170 0.62 13.23 -14.25
CA LEU A 170 0.69 14.60 -13.75
C LEU A 170 -0.18 14.75 -12.50
N VAL A 171 0.30 15.53 -11.54
CA VAL A 171 -0.47 15.97 -10.37
C VAL A 171 -0.57 17.49 -10.39
N VAL A 172 -1.81 17.98 -10.39
CA VAL A 172 -2.12 19.42 -10.46
C VAL A 172 -2.79 19.83 -9.15
N SER A 173 -2.34 20.94 -8.57
CA SER A 173 -2.85 21.47 -7.30
C SER A 173 -4.27 22.05 -7.44
N ALA A 174 -4.89 22.34 -6.30
CA ALA A 174 -6.21 22.97 -6.26
C ALA A 174 -6.30 24.34 -6.97
N VAL A 175 -5.16 25.02 -7.13
CA VAL A 175 -5.06 26.33 -7.81
C VAL A 175 -4.62 26.22 -9.28
N GLY A 176 -4.52 25.00 -9.83
CA GLY A 176 -4.21 24.79 -11.24
C GLY A 176 -2.71 24.74 -11.58
N GLU A 177 -1.83 24.60 -10.59
CA GLU A 177 -0.38 24.51 -10.80
C GLU A 177 0.11 23.06 -10.90
N LEU A 178 1.07 22.79 -11.79
CA LEU A 178 1.70 21.48 -11.87
C LEU A 178 2.65 21.30 -10.67
N VAL A 179 2.36 20.32 -9.82
CA VAL A 179 3.13 20.04 -8.60
C VAL A 179 3.84 18.69 -8.61
N GLY A 180 3.44 17.78 -9.50
CA GLY A 180 4.09 16.49 -9.70
C GLY A 180 4.06 16.06 -11.16
N ASP A 181 5.18 15.54 -11.67
CA ASP A 181 5.32 15.03 -13.03
C ASP A 181 6.20 13.76 -12.99
N SER A 182 5.63 12.63 -13.38
CA SER A 182 6.31 11.33 -13.34
C SER A 182 7.55 11.21 -14.22
N LEU A 183 7.71 12.07 -15.23
CA LEU A 183 8.86 12.11 -16.14
C LEU A 183 9.99 13.01 -15.65
N SER A 184 9.73 13.83 -14.64
CA SER A 184 10.80 14.59 -13.98
C SER A 184 11.80 13.63 -13.34
N ARG A 185 13.10 14.00 -13.39
CA ARG A 185 14.18 13.16 -12.89
C ARG A 185 14.07 12.99 -11.36
N GLY A 186 13.57 11.83 -10.92
CA GLY A 186 13.67 11.35 -9.54
C GLY A 186 14.97 10.58 -9.28
N SER A 187 15.42 10.56 -8.02
CA SER A 187 16.68 9.95 -7.57
C SER A 187 16.62 8.44 -7.30
N ASP A 188 15.42 7.83 -7.22
CA ASP A 188 15.24 6.43 -6.78
C ASP A 188 15.11 5.44 -7.96
N ARG A 189 16.13 5.36 -8.82
CA ARG A 189 16.21 4.26 -9.80
C ARG A 189 16.50 2.95 -9.06
N GLY A 190 15.45 2.19 -8.74
CA GLY A 190 15.57 0.86 -8.11
C GLY A 190 14.46 0.51 -7.12
N ASP A 191 13.51 1.41 -6.85
CA ASP A 191 12.33 1.10 -6.04
C ASP A 191 11.25 0.45 -6.92
N ALA A 192 10.98 -0.84 -6.70
CA ALA A 192 9.95 -1.61 -7.41
C ALA A 192 8.53 -1.04 -7.21
N LEU A 193 8.33 -0.25 -6.16
CA LEU A 193 7.08 0.43 -5.83
C LEU A 193 7.10 1.91 -6.26
N ASP A 194 8.10 2.38 -7.01
CA ASP A 194 8.14 3.74 -7.58
C ASP A 194 7.45 3.76 -8.96
N THR A 195 6.15 3.44 -8.97
CA THR A 195 5.33 3.57 -10.17
C THR A 195 5.30 5.03 -10.63
N PRO A 196 5.05 5.32 -11.92
CA PRO A 196 4.96 6.70 -12.40
C PRO A 196 3.94 7.55 -11.62
N MET A 197 2.81 6.95 -11.23
CA MET A 197 1.80 7.62 -10.41
C MET A 197 2.31 7.92 -9.01
N VAL A 198 2.91 6.94 -8.35
CA VAL A 198 3.49 7.09 -7.01
C VAL A 198 4.60 8.13 -7.03
N ARG A 199 5.47 8.12 -8.04
CA ARG A 199 6.50 9.15 -8.22
C ARG A 199 5.90 10.55 -8.32
N ALA A 200 4.88 10.73 -9.14
CA ALA A 200 4.23 12.03 -9.32
C ALA A 200 3.55 12.51 -8.02
N ILE A 201 2.92 11.60 -7.26
CA ILE A 201 2.33 11.88 -5.94
C ILE A 201 3.41 12.30 -4.93
N ARG A 202 4.51 11.54 -4.84
CA ARG A 202 5.65 11.85 -3.96
C ARG A 202 6.25 13.20 -4.27
N MET A 203 6.42 13.52 -5.56
CA MET A 203 6.86 14.84 -6.00
C MET A 203 5.90 15.94 -5.57
N ALA A 204 4.59 15.76 -5.77
CA ALA A 204 3.59 16.73 -5.33
C ALA A 204 3.63 16.95 -3.82
N ALA A 205 3.78 15.88 -3.04
CA ALA A 205 3.89 15.93 -1.59
C ALA A 205 5.13 16.71 -1.12
N ILE A 206 6.27 16.50 -1.79
CA ILE A 206 7.49 17.28 -1.54
C ILE A 206 7.29 18.75 -1.90
N THR A 207 6.73 19.03 -3.08
CA THR A 207 6.48 20.40 -3.58
C THR A 207 5.56 21.18 -2.65
N LEU A 208 4.49 20.56 -2.16
CA LEU A 208 3.52 21.19 -1.27
C LEU A 208 3.89 21.10 0.22
N GLY A 209 4.91 20.30 0.55
CA GLY A 209 5.38 20.11 1.92
C GLY A 209 4.38 19.38 2.83
N THR A 210 3.49 18.57 2.26
CA THR A 210 2.40 17.84 2.93
C THR A 210 2.21 16.45 2.32
N HIS A 211 1.76 15.47 3.10
CA HIS A 211 1.35 14.15 2.59
C HIS A 211 -0.11 14.12 2.15
N GLU A 212 -0.93 15.10 2.58
CA GLU A 212 -2.31 15.26 2.17
C GLU A 212 -2.40 16.24 0.98
N LEU A 213 -2.81 15.73 -0.16
CA LEU A 213 -2.94 16.42 -1.44
C LEU A 213 -4.40 16.80 -1.74
N THR A 214 -5.17 17.15 -0.71
CA THR A 214 -6.56 17.56 -0.86
C THR A 214 -6.71 18.72 -1.85
N GLY A 215 -7.70 18.61 -2.74
CA GLY A 215 -7.94 19.53 -3.84
C GLY A 215 -7.08 19.26 -5.08
N CYS A 216 -6.02 18.44 -4.98
CA CYS A 216 -5.22 18.06 -6.14
C CYS A 216 -5.97 17.06 -7.03
N LYS A 217 -5.66 17.11 -8.32
CA LYS A 217 -6.16 16.20 -9.35
C LYS A 217 -5.00 15.43 -9.96
N VAL A 218 -5.21 14.16 -10.26
CA VAL A 218 -4.23 13.30 -10.94
C VAL A 218 -4.71 13.02 -12.37
N TYR A 219 -3.80 13.13 -13.33
CA TYR A 219 -4.05 12.82 -14.73
C TYR A 219 -3.03 11.77 -15.18
N ALA A 220 -3.50 10.62 -15.66
CA ALA A 220 -2.66 9.50 -16.05
C ALA A 220 -2.97 9.01 -17.47
N SER A 221 -1.94 8.54 -18.18
CA SER A 221 -2.11 7.97 -19.52
C SER A 221 -2.81 6.63 -19.52
N THR A 222 -2.75 5.86 -18.43
CA THR A 222 -3.32 4.51 -18.31
C THR A 222 -4.04 4.33 -16.99
N GLN A 223 -4.90 3.32 -16.94
CA GLN A 223 -5.54 2.90 -15.70
C GLN A 223 -4.47 2.47 -14.68
N PRO A 224 -4.52 2.97 -13.43
CA PRO A 224 -3.56 2.58 -12.41
C PRO A 224 -3.81 1.17 -11.88
N ASP A 225 -2.73 0.53 -11.44
CA ASP A 225 -2.75 -0.66 -10.59
C ASP A 225 -3.37 -0.36 -9.21
N VAL A 226 -3.58 -1.41 -8.39
CA VAL A 226 -4.21 -1.26 -7.07
C VAL A 226 -3.37 -0.39 -6.15
N PHE A 227 -2.05 -0.60 -6.12
CA PHE A 227 -1.15 0.16 -5.26
C PHE A 227 -1.18 1.65 -5.61
N SER A 228 -1.04 2.01 -6.88
CA SER A 228 -1.08 3.37 -7.39
C SER A 228 -2.44 4.06 -7.16
N HIS A 229 -3.54 3.32 -7.36
CA HIS A 229 -4.88 3.85 -7.08
C HIS A 229 -5.07 4.16 -5.59
N CYS A 230 -4.66 3.24 -4.71
CA CYS A 230 -4.77 3.45 -3.27
C CYS A 230 -3.81 4.54 -2.76
N ALA A 231 -2.66 4.74 -3.40
CA ALA A 231 -1.79 5.87 -3.09
C ALA A 231 -2.51 7.21 -3.29
N CYS A 232 -3.38 7.34 -4.30
CA CYS A 232 -4.22 8.53 -4.47
C CYS A 232 -5.20 8.72 -3.30
N LEU A 233 -5.84 7.64 -2.84
CA LEU A 233 -6.78 7.67 -1.71
C LEU A 233 -6.09 8.09 -0.40
N TRP A 234 -4.96 7.47 -0.08
CA TRP A 234 -4.15 7.83 1.10
C TRP A 234 -3.61 9.26 1.03
N ALA A 235 -3.28 9.72 -0.17
CA ALA A 235 -2.90 11.11 -0.41
C ALA A 235 -4.09 12.09 -0.41
N ARG A 236 -5.34 11.65 -0.21
CA ARG A 236 -6.55 12.49 -0.27
C ARG A 236 -6.72 13.24 -1.60
N ILE A 237 -6.26 12.65 -2.71
CA ILE A 237 -6.48 13.20 -4.06
C ILE A 237 -7.98 13.36 -4.30
N SER A 238 -8.38 14.51 -4.84
CA SER A 238 -9.80 14.82 -5.01
C SER A 238 -10.41 14.21 -6.27
N LYS A 239 -9.64 14.06 -7.34
CA LYS A 239 -10.12 13.45 -8.60
C LYS A 239 -8.97 12.74 -9.30
N LEU A 240 -9.27 11.56 -9.85
CA LEU A 240 -8.35 10.80 -10.68
C LEU A 240 -8.92 10.71 -12.09
N PHE A 241 -8.12 11.10 -13.08
CA PHE A 241 -8.42 10.95 -14.50
C PHE A 241 -7.40 10.01 -15.14
N TYR A 242 -7.87 9.10 -15.98
CA TYR A 242 -7.01 8.29 -16.84
C TYR A 242 -7.66 7.97 -18.18
N SER A 243 -6.83 7.65 -19.18
CA SER A 243 -7.36 7.13 -20.45
C SER A 243 -7.68 5.64 -20.37
N GLU A 244 -8.80 5.20 -20.96
CA GLU A 244 -9.30 3.81 -20.93
C GLU A 244 -8.43 2.80 -21.70
N ARG A 245 -7.19 3.14 -22.07
CA ARG A 245 -6.25 2.15 -22.61
C ARG A 245 -5.75 1.24 -21.48
N ALA A 246 -6.64 0.41 -20.94
CA ALA A 246 -6.26 -0.78 -20.22
C ALA A 246 -5.84 -1.82 -21.26
N ALA A 247 -4.63 -2.35 -21.16
CA ALA A 247 -4.37 -3.66 -21.74
C ALA A 247 -5.13 -4.65 -20.86
N ASP A 248 -6.12 -5.36 -21.42
CA ASP A 248 -6.95 -6.36 -20.73
C ASP A 248 -6.13 -7.46 -20.02
N GLU A 249 -4.82 -7.56 -20.33
CA GLU A 249 -3.85 -8.51 -19.75
C GLU A 249 -2.79 -7.84 -18.83
N SER A 250 -3.02 -6.61 -18.39
CA SER A 250 -2.04 -5.89 -17.55
C SER A 250 -2.00 -6.37 -16.10
N GLU A 251 -0.83 -6.23 -15.46
CA GLU A 251 -0.62 -6.44 -14.02
C GLU A 251 -1.68 -5.75 -13.14
N ALA A 252 -2.12 -4.56 -13.54
CA ALA A 252 -3.19 -3.82 -12.89
C ALA A 252 -4.54 -4.57 -12.87
N CYS A 253 -4.86 -5.29 -13.95
CA CYS A 253 -6.06 -6.11 -14.06
C CYS A 253 -5.98 -7.31 -13.09
N TYR A 254 -4.85 -8.01 -13.10
CA TYR A 254 -4.60 -9.14 -12.19
C TYR A 254 -4.72 -8.73 -10.71
N GLN A 255 -4.07 -7.63 -10.30
CA GLN A 255 -4.17 -7.16 -8.92
C GLN A 255 -5.60 -6.82 -8.50
N ARG A 256 -6.40 -6.21 -9.39
CA ARG A 256 -7.81 -5.89 -9.09
C ARG A 256 -8.67 -7.14 -8.94
N GLN A 257 -8.48 -8.14 -9.81
CA GLN A 257 -9.17 -9.42 -9.69
C GLN A 257 -8.85 -10.10 -8.36
N GLN A 258 -7.57 -10.15 -8.00
CA GLN A 258 -7.10 -10.74 -6.75
C GLN A 258 -7.61 -9.97 -5.51
N LEU A 259 -7.67 -8.65 -5.54
CA LEU A 259 -8.22 -7.85 -4.43
C LEU A 259 -9.72 -8.16 -4.20
N ALA A 260 -10.47 -8.41 -5.28
CA ALA A 260 -11.89 -8.76 -5.23
C ALA A 260 -12.17 -10.17 -4.67
N LEU A 261 -11.17 -11.04 -4.63
CA LEU A 261 -11.27 -12.35 -3.99
C LEU A 261 -11.29 -12.21 -2.46
N LYS A 262 -11.93 -13.19 -1.79
CA LYS A 262 -11.77 -13.38 -0.35
C LYS A 262 -10.31 -13.63 -0.02
N ALA A 263 -9.87 -13.22 1.17
CA ALA A 263 -8.47 -13.34 1.57
C ALA A 263 -7.91 -14.76 1.44
N GLU A 264 -8.74 -15.79 1.66
CA GLU A 264 -8.39 -17.21 1.56
C GLU A 264 -8.23 -17.72 0.11
N ASP A 265 -8.78 -17.02 -0.87
CA ASP A 265 -8.77 -17.39 -2.29
C ASP A 265 -7.69 -16.63 -3.09
N ARG A 266 -6.96 -15.71 -2.46
CA ARG A 266 -5.89 -14.93 -3.10
C ARG A 266 -4.64 -15.77 -3.32
N ASP A 267 -3.82 -15.41 -4.31
CA ASP A 267 -2.49 -15.97 -4.55
C ASP A 267 -1.44 -15.45 -3.52
N LEU A 268 -1.81 -15.53 -2.24
CA LEU A 268 -1.03 -15.12 -1.08
C LEU A 268 -1.48 -15.94 0.12
N THR A 269 -0.60 -16.80 0.64
CA THR A 269 -0.92 -17.61 1.82
C THR A 269 -0.80 -16.74 3.07
N THR A 270 -1.88 -16.63 3.84
CA THR A 270 -1.94 -15.77 5.04
C THR A 270 -2.19 -16.58 6.31
N ALA A 271 -1.33 -16.40 7.31
CA ALA A 271 -1.51 -16.89 8.66
C ALA A 271 -1.96 -15.74 9.59
N TRP A 272 -3.12 -15.90 10.22
CA TRP A 272 -3.71 -14.88 11.09
C TRP A 272 -3.41 -15.16 12.56
N GLY A 273 -3.41 -14.10 13.37
CA GLY A 273 -3.34 -14.21 14.82
C GLY A 273 -1.93 -14.37 15.37
N CYS A 274 -0.91 -13.90 14.64
CA CYS A 274 0.48 -13.98 15.11
C CYS A 274 0.77 -12.85 16.12
N ALA A 275 1.06 -13.20 17.38
CA ALA A 275 1.36 -12.25 18.46
C ALA A 275 0.33 -11.10 18.64
N VAL A 276 -0.98 -11.43 18.55
CA VAL A 276 -2.08 -10.44 18.58
C VAL A 276 -1.99 -9.46 19.74
N ASP A 277 -1.75 -9.95 20.96
CA ASP A 277 -1.69 -9.11 22.15
C ASP A 277 -0.59 -8.05 22.05
N GLU A 278 0.57 -8.41 21.50
CA GLU A 278 1.70 -7.49 21.29
C GLU A 278 1.35 -6.45 20.24
N CYS A 279 0.74 -6.87 19.13
CA CYS A 279 0.29 -5.95 18.08
C CYS A 279 -0.76 -4.95 18.59
N GLU A 280 -1.77 -5.41 19.33
CA GLU A 280 -2.79 -4.54 19.93
C GLU A 280 -2.19 -3.56 20.96
N ASN A 281 -1.12 -3.96 21.65
CA ASN A 281 -0.44 -3.09 22.61
C ASN A 281 0.24 -1.89 21.94
N VAL A 282 0.70 -2.01 20.68
CA VAL A 282 1.21 -0.86 19.89
C VAL A 282 0.11 0.19 19.71
N PHE A 283 -1.11 -0.23 19.36
CA PHE A 283 -2.26 0.68 19.21
C PHE A 283 -2.63 1.35 20.54
N LYS A 284 -2.61 0.60 21.65
CA LYS A 284 -2.86 1.16 23.00
C LYS A 284 -1.81 2.20 23.38
N GLN A 285 -0.54 1.96 23.06
CA GLN A 285 0.54 2.91 23.30
C GLN A 285 0.38 4.18 22.45
N TRP A 286 0.01 4.05 21.18
CA TRP A 286 -0.27 5.20 20.33
C TRP A 286 -1.44 6.04 20.86
N LYS A 287 -2.51 5.38 21.31
CA LYS A 287 -3.66 6.05 21.93
C LYS A 287 -3.29 6.77 23.23
N SER A 288 -2.43 6.18 24.07
CA SER A 288 -2.00 6.81 25.33
C SER A 288 -1.13 8.05 25.10
N LEU A 289 -0.44 8.13 23.96
CA LEU A 289 0.29 9.31 23.50
C LEU A 289 -0.61 10.35 22.81
N SER A 290 -1.91 10.33 23.15
CA SER A 290 -2.98 11.22 22.66
C SER A 290 -3.38 11.05 21.19
N GLY A 291 -2.90 10.02 20.49
CA GLY A 291 -3.28 9.77 19.08
C GLY A 291 -2.98 10.93 18.12
N GLN A 292 -2.25 11.97 18.56
CA GLN A 292 -1.95 13.19 17.82
C GLN A 292 -0.86 12.99 16.75
N ILE A 293 -0.90 11.85 16.06
CA ILE A 293 0.01 11.51 14.97
C ILE A 293 -0.82 11.29 13.68
N TYR A 294 -2.09 11.72 13.69
CA TYR A 294 -2.96 11.87 12.52
C TYR A 294 -3.90 13.06 12.77
#